data_AF-A0A7W5INP9-F1
#
_entry.id   AF-A0A7W5INP9-F1
#
_cell.length_a   1.000
_cell.length_b   1.000
_cell.length_c   1.000
_cell.angle_alpha   90.00
_cell.angle_beta   90.00
_cell.angle_gamma   90.00
#
_symmetry.space_group_name_H-M   'P 1'
#
loop_
_entity.id
_entity.type
_entity.pdbx_description
1 polymer ?
#
loop_
_entity_poly.entity_id
_entity_poly.type
_entity_poly.pdbx_seq_one_letter_code
_entity_poly.pdbx_strand_id
1 'polypeptide(L)'
;MLRPDGLRIVPSGVFDASHVLNPAQFSDNAVRHAYWVATRIPATLNKLYCWCGCENRGEHRSNLQCFEDRMAVSCPVCQGTAEIAYRMTQSGIQDAAKIQAAVDAKWASKG
;
A
#
# COMPACT_ATOMS: atom_id res chain seq x y z
N MET A 1 -0.27 16.80 4.49
CA MET A 1 -1.25 17.21 5.52
C MET A 1 -2.40 16.22 5.48
N LEU A 2 -3.00 15.85 6.62
CA LEU A 2 -4.16 14.95 6.62
C LEU A 2 -5.38 15.66 6.04
N ARG A 3 -6.17 14.92 5.27
CA ARG A 3 -7.47 15.35 4.75
C ARG A 3 -8.55 15.20 5.85
N PRO A 4 -9.74 15.82 5.70
CA PRO A 4 -10.83 15.69 6.68
C PRO A 4 -11.32 14.25 6.89
N ASP A 5 -11.14 13.39 5.88
CA ASP A 5 -11.43 11.95 5.94
C ASP A 5 -10.34 11.13 6.64
N GLY A 6 -9.29 11.77 7.15
CA GLY A 6 -8.15 11.13 7.81
C GLY A 6 -7.16 10.45 6.86
N LEU A 7 -7.38 10.51 5.55
CA LEU A 7 -6.44 10.00 4.55
C LEU A 7 -5.40 11.07 4.16
N ARG A 8 -4.34 10.63 3.50
CA ARG A 8 -3.29 11.52 2.98
C ARG A 8 -3.44 11.84 1.50
N ILE A 9 -4.15 11.00 0.76
CA ILE A 9 -4.31 11.06 -0.69
C ILE A 9 -5.78 11.01 -1.08
N VAL A 10 -6.09 11.44 -2.29
CA VAL A 10 -7.37 11.15 -2.95
C VAL A 10 -7.20 9.82 -3.70
N PRO A 11 -7.91 8.74 -3.32
CA PRO A 11 -7.83 7.48 -4.06
C PRO A 11 -8.25 7.67 -5.52
N SER A 12 -7.51 7.09 -6.46
CA SER A 12 -7.76 7.23 -7.90
C SER A 12 -7.32 5.99 -8.68
N GLY A 13 -7.69 5.91 -9.96
CA GLY A 13 -7.39 4.75 -10.81
C GLY A 13 -8.20 3.51 -10.42
N VAL A 14 -7.60 2.32 -10.57
CA VAL A 14 -8.26 1.04 -10.28
C VAL A 14 -8.29 0.72 -8.78
N PHE A 15 -9.35 0.04 -8.33
CA PHE A 15 -9.58 -0.36 -6.93
C PHE A 15 -9.56 -1.88 -6.73
N ASP A 16 -9.25 -2.64 -7.77
CA ASP A 16 -9.15 -4.10 -7.75
C ASP A 16 -7.72 -4.56 -8.08
N ALA A 17 -7.53 -5.87 -8.15
CA ALA A 17 -6.22 -6.48 -8.39
C ALA A 17 -5.88 -6.63 -9.88
N SER A 18 -6.67 -6.08 -10.81
CA SER A 18 -6.52 -6.33 -12.26
C SER A 18 -5.15 -5.94 -12.81
N HIS A 19 -4.50 -4.93 -12.21
CA HIS A 19 -3.18 -4.45 -12.61
C HIS A 19 -2.05 -4.93 -11.69
N VAL A 20 -2.35 -5.62 -10.58
CA VAL A 20 -1.32 -6.13 -9.66
C VAL A 20 -0.52 -7.23 -10.35
N LEU A 21 0.80 -7.13 -10.34
CA LEU A 21 1.66 -8.15 -10.94
C LEU A 21 1.45 -9.51 -10.25
N ASN A 22 1.34 -10.58 -11.04
CA ASN A 22 1.11 -11.94 -10.53
C ASN A 22 2.21 -12.32 -9.51
N PRO A 23 1.88 -12.61 -8.24
CA PRO A 23 2.86 -12.94 -7.20
C PRO A 23 3.75 -14.13 -7.55
N ALA A 24 3.24 -15.10 -8.30
CA ALA A 24 3.96 -16.33 -8.65
C ALA A 24 5.25 -16.09 -9.46
N GLN A 25 5.41 -14.90 -10.06
CA GLN A 25 6.61 -14.55 -10.82
C GLN A 25 7.83 -14.21 -9.93
N PHE A 26 7.64 -13.96 -8.64
CA PHE A 26 8.71 -13.56 -7.73
C PHE A 26 9.25 -14.77 -6.97
N SER A 27 10.57 -14.96 -6.96
CA SER A 27 11.25 -16.05 -6.24
C SER A 27 11.39 -15.76 -4.74
N ASP A 28 11.66 -14.51 -4.38
CA ASP A 28 11.75 -14.06 -2.99
C ASP A 28 10.39 -14.18 -2.29
N ASN A 29 10.37 -14.84 -1.13
CA ASN A 29 9.14 -15.13 -0.41
C ASN A 29 8.48 -13.87 0.18
N ALA A 30 9.26 -12.88 0.62
CA ALA A 30 8.71 -11.65 1.18
C ALA A 30 8.09 -10.78 0.09
N VAL A 31 8.76 -10.66 -1.06
CA VAL A 31 8.22 -10.00 -2.26
C VAL A 31 6.95 -10.70 -2.72
N ARG A 32 6.99 -12.03 -2.91
CA ARG A 32 5.81 -12.81 -3.32
C ARG A 32 4.63 -12.59 -2.38
N HIS A 33 4.86 -12.63 -1.07
CA HIS A 33 3.83 -12.38 -0.07
C HIS A 33 3.24 -10.97 -0.17
N ALA A 34 4.08 -9.94 -0.35
CA ALA A 34 3.63 -8.56 -0.45
C ALA A 34 2.74 -8.33 -1.69
N TYR A 35 3.10 -8.89 -2.85
CA TYR A 35 2.24 -8.84 -4.04
C TYR A 35 0.96 -9.65 -3.83
N TRP A 36 1.02 -10.81 -3.17
CA TRP A 36 -0.17 -11.56 -2.82
C TRP A 36 -1.12 -10.74 -1.93
N VAL A 37 -0.61 -10.06 -0.90
CA VAL A 37 -1.39 -9.13 -0.07
C VAL A 37 -2.11 -8.08 -0.92
N ALA A 38 -1.41 -7.50 -1.91
CA ALA A 38 -2.01 -6.52 -2.80
C ALA A 38 -3.19 -7.09 -3.61
N THR A 39 -3.17 -8.38 -3.94
CA THR A 39 -4.34 -9.05 -4.56
C THR A 39 -5.50 -9.28 -3.59
N ARG A 40 -5.25 -9.33 -2.27
CA ARG A 40 -6.28 -9.61 -1.25
C ARG A 40 -7.05 -8.38 -0.82
N ILE A 41 -6.38 -7.22 -0.74
CA ILE A 41 -6.95 -5.97 -0.23
C ILE A 41 -6.70 -4.76 -1.15
N PRO A 42 -6.87 -4.87 -2.48
CA PRO A 42 -6.49 -3.82 -3.43
C PRO A 42 -7.20 -2.49 -3.15
N ALA A 43 -8.51 -2.53 -2.86
CA ALA A 43 -9.30 -1.34 -2.57
C ALA A 43 -8.81 -0.59 -1.30
N THR A 44 -8.29 -1.32 -0.30
CA THR A 44 -7.67 -0.73 0.88
C THR A 44 -6.34 -0.08 0.50
N LEU A 45 -5.46 -0.79 -0.21
CA LEU A 45 -4.15 -0.26 -0.60
C LEU A 45 -4.25 0.94 -1.54
N ASN A 46 -5.32 1.04 -2.35
CA ASN A 46 -5.54 2.21 -3.21
C ASN A 46 -5.86 3.49 -2.41
N LYS A 47 -6.26 3.37 -1.15
CA LYS A 47 -6.54 4.49 -0.26
C LYS A 47 -5.33 4.94 0.55
N LEU A 48 -4.28 4.12 0.61
CA LEU A 48 -3.15 4.35 1.50
C LEU A 48 -2.02 5.08 0.79
N TYR A 49 -1.61 6.20 1.37
CA TYR A 49 -0.36 6.86 1.06
C TYR A 49 0.82 6.02 1.57
N CYS A 50 1.83 5.90 0.72
CA CYS A 50 3.08 5.20 1.02
C CYS A 50 4.21 6.21 1.25
N TRP A 51 4.91 6.09 2.37
CA TRP A 51 6.01 6.98 2.76
C TRP A 51 7.31 6.77 1.97
N CYS A 52 7.31 5.99 0.88
CA CYS A 52 8.47 5.83 0.00
C CYS A 52 8.76 7.07 -0.86
N GLY A 53 7.84 8.06 -0.86
CA GLY A 53 7.99 9.34 -1.56
C GLY A 53 7.59 9.33 -3.04
N CYS A 54 7.23 8.19 -3.62
CA CYS A 54 6.81 8.10 -5.03
C CYS A 54 5.57 8.95 -5.32
N GLU A 55 4.63 9.02 -4.38
CA GLU A 55 3.41 9.83 -4.52
C GLU A 55 3.72 11.33 -4.60
N ASN A 56 4.63 11.83 -3.75
CA ASN A 56 5.09 13.22 -3.78
C ASN A 56 5.77 13.62 -5.10
N ARG A 57 6.29 12.63 -5.85
CA ARG A 57 6.92 12.82 -7.16
C ARG A 57 5.97 12.55 -8.34
N GLY A 58 4.73 12.13 -8.06
CA GLY A 58 3.76 11.75 -9.07
C GLY A 58 4.07 10.42 -9.78
N GLU A 59 4.92 9.57 -9.21
CA GLU A 59 5.30 8.26 -9.79
C GLU A 59 4.24 7.19 -9.50
N HIS A 60 3.73 7.14 -8.25
CA HIS A 60 2.68 6.20 -7.83
C HIS A 60 1.60 6.91 -7.03
N ARG A 61 0.34 6.74 -7.42
CA ARG A 61 -0.83 7.41 -6.84
C ARG A 61 -1.24 6.89 -5.46
N SER A 62 -0.81 5.69 -5.10
CA SER A 62 -1.17 5.00 -3.86
C SER A 62 -0.22 3.83 -3.61
N ASN A 63 -0.32 3.20 -2.43
CA ASN A 63 0.44 1.99 -2.15
C ASN A 63 0.08 0.84 -3.12
N LEU A 64 -1.16 0.77 -3.62
CA LEU A 64 -1.57 -0.23 -4.62
C LEU A 64 -0.72 -0.16 -5.88
N GLN A 65 -0.47 1.03 -6.42
CA GLN A 65 0.24 1.19 -7.68
C GLN A 65 1.70 0.70 -7.60
N CYS A 66 2.31 0.70 -6.41
CA CYS A 66 3.64 0.12 -6.21
C CYS A 66 3.69 -1.40 -6.50
N PHE A 67 2.53 -2.06 -6.53
CA PHE A 67 2.37 -3.48 -6.88
C PHE A 67 1.86 -3.69 -8.32
N GLU A 68 1.57 -2.60 -9.06
CA GLU A 68 1.24 -2.66 -10.49
C GLU A 68 2.50 -2.72 -11.37
N ASP A 69 3.65 -2.36 -10.80
CA ASP A 69 4.97 -2.52 -11.38
C ASP A 69 5.93 -3.20 -10.40
N ARG A 70 7.25 -3.09 -10.62
CA ARG A 70 8.29 -3.75 -9.81
C ARG A 70 8.80 -2.91 -8.63
N MET A 71 8.20 -1.76 -8.29
CA MET A 71 8.64 -0.91 -7.18
C MET A 71 8.65 -1.63 -5.83
N ALA A 72 7.60 -2.40 -5.55
CA ALA A 72 7.52 -3.16 -4.31
C ALA A 72 8.53 -4.33 -4.23
N VAL A 73 9.29 -4.64 -5.28
CA VAL A 73 10.38 -5.64 -5.22
C VAL A 73 11.51 -5.18 -4.30
N SER A 74 11.87 -3.89 -4.34
CA SER A 74 13.02 -3.34 -3.62
C SER A 74 12.66 -2.29 -2.57
N CYS A 75 11.40 -1.86 -2.49
CA CYS A 75 10.97 -0.85 -1.54
C CYS A 75 10.37 -1.46 -0.25
N PRO A 76 11.09 -1.47 0.89
CA PRO A 76 10.58 -2.02 2.14
C PRO A 76 9.41 -1.21 2.73
N VAL A 77 9.30 0.08 2.40
CA VAL A 77 8.16 0.91 2.82
C VAL A 77 6.88 0.49 2.09
N CYS A 78 6.97 0.16 0.80
CA CYS A 78 5.83 -0.34 0.03
C CYS A 78 5.32 -1.67 0.58
N GLN A 79 6.23 -2.63 0.79
CA GLN A 79 5.91 -3.94 1.35
C GLN A 79 5.36 -3.83 2.78
N GLY A 80 6.01 -3.02 3.63
CA GLY A 80 5.61 -2.84 5.02
C GLY A 80 4.27 -2.11 5.18
N THR A 81 3.95 -1.16 4.30
CA THR A 81 2.63 -0.50 4.26
C THR A 81 1.53 -1.52 3.95
N ALA A 82 1.73 -2.36 2.94
CA ALA A 82 0.79 -3.41 2.59
C ALA A 82 0.61 -4.43 3.73
N GLU A 83 1.69 -4.83 4.39
CA GLU A 83 1.63 -5.77 5.51
C GLU A 83 0.88 -5.20 6.73
N ILE A 84 1.09 -3.91 7.07
CA ILE A 84 0.31 -3.24 8.13
C ILE A 84 -1.18 -3.25 7.79
N ALA A 85 -1.53 -2.85 6.56
CA ALA A 85 -2.91 -2.81 6.10
C ALA A 85 -3.57 -4.20 6.12
N TYR A 86 -2.83 -5.23 5.70
CA TYR A 86 -3.30 -6.60 5.69
C TYR A 86 -3.60 -7.12 7.08
N ARG A 87 -2.65 -6.99 8.02
CA ARG A 87 -2.85 -7.41 9.42
C ARG A 87 -4.05 -6.72 10.06
N MET A 88 -4.18 -5.41 9.86
CA MET A 88 -5.31 -4.65 10.41
C MET A 88 -6.64 -5.09 9.79
N THR A 89 -6.68 -5.34 8.48
CA THR A 89 -7.87 -5.86 7.80
C THR A 89 -8.24 -7.26 8.29
N GLN A 90 -7.25 -8.14 8.50
CA GLN A 90 -7.47 -9.47 9.09
C GLN A 90 -8.02 -9.40 10.52
N SER A 91 -7.62 -8.39 11.29
CA SER A 91 -8.16 -8.10 12.62
C SER A 91 -9.52 -7.37 12.59
N GLY A 92 -10.15 -7.25 11.43
CA GLY A 92 -11.49 -6.66 11.27
C GLY A 92 -11.52 -5.14 11.09
N ILE A 93 -10.38 -4.46 11.02
CA ILE A 93 -10.31 -3.02 10.80
C ILE A 93 -10.42 -2.74 9.30
N GLN A 94 -11.56 -2.21 8.87
CA GLN A 94 -11.83 -1.85 7.46
C GLN A 94 -11.73 -0.34 7.19
N ASP A 95 -11.60 0.47 8.25
CA ASP A 95 -11.48 1.92 8.14
C ASP A 95 -10.07 2.29 7.68
N ALA A 96 -9.98 2.80 6.44
CA ALA A 96 -8.73 3.17 5.81
C ALA A 96 -8.00 4.32 6.54
N ALA A 97 -8.72 5.21 7.22
CA ALA A 97 -8.09 6.30 7.99
C ALA A 97 -7.35 5.74 9.22
N LYS A 98 -7.93 4.74 9.90
CA LYS A 98 -7.25 4.05 11.00
C LYS A 98 -6.02 3.29 10.53
N ILE A 99 -6.10 2.67 9.36
CA ILE A 99 -4.96 1.98 8.74
C ILE A 99 -3.88 3.00 8.34
N GLN A 100 -4.25 4.11 7.70
CA GLN A 100 -3.32 5.19 7.36
C GLN A 100 -2.61 5.74 8.61
N ALA A 101 -3.33 5.92 9.72
CA ALA A 101 -2.73 6.36 10.98
C ALA A 101 -1.65 5.39 11.50
N ALA A 102 -1.87 4.07 11.37
CA ALA A 102 -0.88 3.07 11.74
C ALA A 102 0.34 3.07 10.80
N VAL A 103 0.12 3.25 9.49
CA VAL A 103 1.19 3.42 8.49
C VAL A 103 2.02 4.67 8.81
N ASP A 104 1.37 5.77 9.17
CA ASP A 104 2.01 7.02 9.53
C ASP A 104 2.86 6.88 10.79
N ALA A 105 2.30 6.26 11.84
CA ALA A 105 3.03 6.00 13.08
C ALA A 105 4.30 5.17 12.85
N LYS A 106 4.30 4.28 11.83
CA LYS A 106 5.47 3.47 11.49
C LYS A 106 6.51 4.23 10.66
N TRP A 107 6.09 5.06 9.71
CA TRP A 107 6.96 5.53 8.63
C TRP A 107 7.14 7.05 8.53
N ALA A 108 6.27 7.87 9.13
CA ALA A 108 6.29 9.32 8.96
C ALA A 108 7.56 10.01 9.50
N SER A 109 8.26 9.41 10.47
CA SER A 109 9.53 9.94 10.99
C SER A 109 10.77 9.52 10.19
N LYS A 110 10.59 8.70 9.15
CA LYS A 110 11.66 8.18 8.29
C LYS A 110 11.62 8.75 6.87
N GLY A 111 10.68 9.65 6.58
CA GLY A 111 10.47 10.29 5.28
C GLY A 111 10.61 11.79 5.33
#